data_AF-A0A1H5HRV0-F1
#
_entry.id   AF-A0A1H5HRV0-F1
#
_cell.length_a   1.000
_cell.length_b   1.000
_cell.length_c   1.000
_cell.angle_alpha   90.00
_cell.angle_beta   90.00
_cell.angle_gamma   90.00
#
_symmetry.space_group_name_H-M   'P 1'
#
loop_
_entity.id
_entity.type
_entity.pdbx_description
1 polymer ?
#
loop_
_entity_poly.entity_id
_entity_poly.type
_entity_poly.pdbx_seq_one_letter_code
_entity_poly.pdbx_strand_id
1 'polypeptide(L)'
;MTSTETLRGRRVAILATDGVEEVELVEPRTAVEGAGAEVRLISLSPGKIQAMNSDVNEAGTYAVDAVVGDVSVGDFDALILPGGTTNPDHLRMDESAVGFVRDFVNSGRPVGVICHGPWTLVEADVVRGRTLTSYPSVRTDIRNAGGNVVDEEVVVDNGLVSSRNPGDLPAFCAKIVEEFAEGRHPQ
;
A
#
# COMPACT_ATOMS: atom_id res chain seq x y z
N MET A 1 -5.30 -29.78 2.50
CA MET A 1 -6.47 -28.93 2.18
C MET A 1 -6.63 -27.91 3.27
N THR A 2 -6.15 -26.70 3.06
CA THR A 2 -6.56 -25.52 3.84
C THR A 2 -6.37 -24.32 2.93
N SER A 3 -7.14 -24.26 1.84
CA SER A 3 -7.39 -22.98 1.19
C SER A 3 -8.41 -22.28 2.08
N THR A 4 -7.93 -21.58 3.10
CA THR A 4 -8.76 -20.62 3.82
C THR A 4 -8.78 -19.39 2.93
N GLU A 5 -9.78 -19.31 2.04
CA GLU A 5 -10.07 -18.12 1.24
C GLU A 5 -10.65 -17.03 2.16
N THR A 6 -9.85 -16.58 3.12
CA THR A 6 -10.25 -15.65 4.18
C THR A 6 -10.69 -14.30 3.64
N LEU A 7 -10.26 -13.95 2.43
CA LEU A 7 -10.58 -12.71 1.73
C LEU A 7 -11.62 -12.89 0.62
N ARG A 8 -12.29 -14.05 0.54
CA ARG A 8 -13.36 -14.29 -0.45
C ARG A 8 -14.40 -13.17 -0.41
N GLY A 9 -14.58 -12.49 -1.54
CA GLY A 9 -15.52 -11.39 -1.70
C GLY A 9 -15.01 -10.03 -1.22
N ARG A 10 -13.75 -9.92 -0.78
CA ARG A 10 -13.09 -8.63 -0.51
C ARG A 10 -12.49 -8.07 -1.79
N ARG A 11 -12.64 -6.76 -1.97
CA ARG A 11 -12.02 -6.00 -3.07
C ARG A 11 -10.83 -5.21 -2.53
N VAL A 12 -9.64 -5.45 -3.09
CA VAL A 12 -8.40 -4.79 -2.65
C VAL A 12 -7.91 -3.86 -3.76
N ALA A 13 -7.71 -2.59 -3.43
CA ALA A 13 -7.01 -1.66 -4.31
C ALA A 13 -5.50 -1.78 -4.07
N ILE A 14 -4.72 -1.79 -5.15
CA ILE A 14 -3.29 -1.44 -5.10
C ILE A 14 -3.15 -0.10 -5.79
N LEU A 15 -2.67 0.93 -5.10
CA LEU A 15 -2.40 2.23 -5.71
C LEU A 15 -0.91 2.32 -6.04
N ALA A 16 -0.58 2.33 -7.33
CA ALA A 16 0.80 2.44 -7.81
C ALA A 16 0.87 3.11 -9.19
N THR A 17 2.00 3.74 -9.47
CA THR A 17 2.32 4.36 -10.76
C THR A 17 3.72 3.93 -11.25
N ASP A 18 4.21 4.57 -12.30
CA ASP A 18 5.55 4.31 -12.84
C ASP A 18 6.63 4.41 -11.75
N GLY A 19 7.57 3.46 -11.78
CA GLY A 19 8.66 3.41 -10.82
C GLY A 19 8.38 2.54 -9.59
N VAL A 20 7.28 1.79 -9.57
CA VAL A 20 6.95 0.86 -8.48
C VAL A 20 7.95 -0.28 -8.43
N GLU A 21 8.39 -0.67 -7.23
CA GLU A 21 9.26 -1.84 -7.06
C GLU A 21 8.45 -3.11 -7.35
N GLU A 22 8.87 -3.90 -8.34
CA GLU A 22 8.07 -4.99 -8.90
C GLU A 22 7.67 -6.03 -7.84
N VAL A 23 8.62 -6.45 -7.01
CA VAL A 23 8.37 -7.46 -5.98
C VAL A 23 7.36 -6.99 -4.93
N GLU A 24 7.35 -5.68 -4.63
CA GLU A 24 6.41 -5.07 -3.68
C GLU A 24 5.01 -4.86 -4.29
N LEU A 25 4.87 -4.91 -5.62
CA LEU A 25 3.58 -4.97 -6.31
C LEU A 25 3.06 -6.41 -6.39
N VAL A 26 3.92 -7.34 -6.82
CA VAL A 26 3.53 -8.70 -7.22
C VAL A 26 3.30 -9.61 -6.02
N GLU A 27 4.17 -9.60 -5.01
CA GLU A 27 4.03 -10.53 -3.88
C GLU A 27 2.81 -10.20 -3.01
N PRO A 28 2.55 -8.94 -2.61
CA PRO A 28 1.34 -8.60 -1.86
C PRO A 28 0.06 -8.88 -2.65
N ARG A 29 0.04 -8.58 -3.95
CA ARG A 29 -1.08 -8.96 -4.85
C ARG A 29 -1.33 -10.47 -4.80
N THR A 30 -0.28 -11.25 -5.04
CA THR A 30 -0.36 -12.71 -5.07
C THR A 30 -0.86 -13.28 -3.75
N ALA A 31 -0.40 -12.72 -2.62
CA ALA A 31 -0.82 -13.15 -1.30
C ALA A 31 -2.33 -12.94 -1.06
N VAL A 32 -2.86 -11.75 -1.37
CA VAL A 32 -4.28 -11.46 -1.15
C VAL A 32 -5.19 -12.15 -2.18
N GLU A 33 -4.76 -12.30 -3.44
CA GLU A 33 -5.47 -13.11 -4.46
C GLU A 33 -5.50 -14.59 -4.07
N GLY A 34 -4.38 -15.12 -3.57
CA GLY A 34 -4.28 -16.48 -3.05
C GLY A 34 -5.20 -16.73 -1.84
N ALA A 35 -5.52 -15.68 -1.07
CA ALA A 35 -6.50 -15.71 0.00
C ALA A 35 -7.94 -15.42 -0.48
N GLY A 36 -8.18 -15.26 -1.78
CA GLY A 36 -9.50 -15.15 -2.40
C GLY A 36 -10.02 -13.73 -2.65
N ALA A 37 -9.18 -12.70 -2.49
CA ALA A 37 -9.55 -11.33 -2.79
C ALA A 37 -9.63 -11.06 -4.29
N GLU A 38 -10.48 -10.10 -4.69
CA GLU A 38 -10.44 -9.47 -6.01
C GLU A 38 -9.53 -8.25 -5.93
N VAL A 39 -8.47 -8.21 -6.74
CA VAL A 39 -7.49 -7.10 -6.73
C VAL A 39 -7.66 -6.22 -7.96
N ARG A 40 -7.53 -4.90 -7.77
CA ARG A 40 -7.45 -3.93 -8.87
C ARG A 40 -6.25 -3.01 -8.70
N LEU A 41 -5.47 -2.84 -9.77
CA LEU A 41 -4.41 -1.86 -9.89
C LEU A 41 -5.00 -0.49 -10.26
N ILE A 42 -4.89 0.45 -9.34
CA ILE A 42 -5.29 1.84 -9.50
C ILE A 42 -4.05 2.68 -9.74
N SER A 43 -4.10 3.59 -10.71
CA SER A 43 -2.97 4.46 -11.06
C SER A 43 -3.44 5.89 -11.40
N LEU A 44 -2.48 6.77 -11.71
CA LEU A 44 -2.71 8.16 -12.07
C LEU A 44 -3.26 8.34 -13.50
N SER A 45 -3.10 7.33 -14.36
CA SER A 45 -3.51 7.38 -15.77
C SER A 45 -3.82 5.97 -16.31
N PRO A 46 -4.65 5.84 -17.36
CA PRO A 46 -4.96 4.54 -17.94
C PRO A 46 -3.77 3.97 -18.70
N GLY A 47 -3.83 2.68 -19.06
CA GLY A 47 -2.81 2.01 -19.85
C GLY A 47 -1.98 1.06 -19.01
N LYS A 48 -0.67 1.28 -18.93
CA LYS A 48 0.25 0.45 -18.15
C LYS A 48 1.21 1.31 -17.35
N ILE A 49 1.66 0.78 -16.22
CA ILE A 49 2.78 1.34 -15.44
C ILE A 49 4.04 0.49 -15.65
N GLN A 50 5.20 1.13 -15.59
CA GLN A 50 6.51 0.49 -15.58
C GLN A 50 6.94 0.16 -14.15
N ALA A 51 7.17 -1.12 -13.86
CA ALA A 51 7.77 -1.55 -12.60
C ALA A 51 9.30 -1.61 -12.72
N MET A 52 9.98 -1.56 -11.58
CA MET A 52 11.43 -1.52 -11.47
C MET A 52 11.94 -2.62 -10.54
N ASN A 53 13.20 -3.01 -10.73
CA ASN A 53 13.98 -3.82 -9.82
C ASN A 53 15.10 -2.96 -9.22
N SER A 54 15.14 -2.87 -7.90
CA SER A 54 16.05 -2.01 -7.15
C SER A 54 15.96 -0.55 -7.63
N ASP A 55 14.74 -0.04 -7.76
CA ASP A 55 14.37 1.33 -8.18
C ASP A 55 14.76 1.75 -9.61
N VAL A 56 15.84 1.22 -10.19
CA VAL A 56 16.46 1.80 -11.40
C VAL A 56 16.52 0.87 -12.61
N ASN A 57 16.32 -0.44 -12.43
CA ASN A 57 16.36 -1.39 -13.54
C ASN A 57 14.93 -1.70 -13.99
N GLU A 58 14.61 -1.50 -15.26
CA GLU A 58 13.27 -1.83 -15.77
C GLU A 58 12.94 -3.32 -15.55
N ALA A 59 11.71 -3.56 -15.11
CA ALA A 59 11.12 -4.87 -14.91
C ALA A 59 9.87 -5.04 -15.79
N GLY A 60 8.83 -5.71 -15.30
CA GLY A 60 7.57 -5.86 -16.01
C GLY A 60 6.77 -4.56 -16.17
N THR A 61 5.79 -4.59 -17.07
CA THR A 61 4.73 -3.57 -17.15
C THR A 61 3.39 -4.16 -16.76
N TYR A 62 2.58 -3.40 -16.05
CA TYR A 62 1.31 -3.87 -15.47
C TYR A 62 0.15 -3.01 -15.95
N ALA A 63 -0.93 -3.65 -16.40
CA ALA A 63 -2.12 -2.95 -16.88
C ALA A 63 -2.87 -2.29 -15.72
N VAL A 64 -3.29 -1.05 -15.94
CA VAL A 64 -4.08 -0.26 -14.98
C VAL A 64 -5.56 -0.63 -15.13
N ASP A 65 -6.20 -1.01 -14.04
CA ASP A 65 -7.62 -1.40 -14.00
C ASP A 65 -8.55 -0.20 -13.83
N ALA A 66 -8.07 0.88 -13.21
CA ALA A 66 -8.78 2.17 -13.13
C ALA A 66 -7.84 3.33 -12.78
N VAL A 67 -8.29 4.54 -13.11
CA VAL A 67 -7.64 5.78 -12.71
C VAL A 67 -8.16 6.19 -11.33
N VAL A 68 -7.27 6.69 -10.46
CA VAL A 68 -7.62 7.03 -9.06
C VAL A 68 -8.71 8.09 -8.96
N GLY A 69 -8.77 9.04 -9.89
CA GLY A 69 -9.82 10.08 -9.95
C GLY A 69 -11.21 9.56 -10.37
N ASP A 70 -11.30 8.33 -10.87
CA ASP A 70 -12.56 7.73 -11.36
C ASP A 70 -13.15 6.67 -10.42
N VAL A 71 -12.52 6.44 -9.26
CA VAL A 71 -12.95 5.44 -8.26
C VAL A 71 -13.19 6.09 -6.91
N SER A 72 -13.97 5.41 -6.07
CA SER A 72 -14.22 5.84 -4.70
C SER A 72 -13.62 4.85 -3.70
N VAL A 73 -13.32 5.32 -2.50
CA VAL A 73 -12.93 4.44 -1.38
C VAL A 73 -14.05 3.41 -1.09
N GLY A 74 -15.32 3.74 -1.40
CA GLY A 74 -16.47 2.85 -1.30
C GLY A 74 -16.35 1.55 -2.11
N ASP A 75 -15.56 1.57 -3.18
CA ASP A 75 -15.40 0.46 -4.12
C ASP A 75 -14.45 -0.63 -3.62
N PHE A 76 -13.77 -0.39 -2.51
CA PHE A 76 -12.74 -1.28 -1.98
C PHE A 76 -12.92 -1.52 -0.48
N ASP A 77 -12.38 -2.65 -0.03
CA ASP A 77 -12.39 -3.09 1.36
C ASP A 77 -11.03 -2.92 2.03
N ALA A 78 -9.94 -2.92 1.26
CA ALA A 78 -8.58 -2.69 1.72
C ALA A 78 -7.70 -2.02 0.65
N LEU A 79 -6.57 -1.44 1.07
CA LEU A 79 -5.61 -0.74 0.21
C LEU A 79 -4.19 -1.27 0.43
N ILE A 80 -3.44 -1.46 -0.65
CA ILE A 80 -1.99 -1.72 -0.64
C ILE A 80 -1.25 -0.55 -1.32
N LEU A 81 -0.19 -0.07 -0.66
CA LEU A 81 0.70 1.00 -1.09
C LEU A 81 2.14 0.46 -1.20
N PRO A 82 2.55 -0.05 -2.37
CA PRO A 82 3.91 -0.51 -2.60
C PRO A 82 4.90 0.66 -2.63
N GLY A 83 6.19 0.35 -2.46
CA GLY A 83 7.29 1.30 -2.60
C GLY A 83 7.80 1.38 -4.03
N GLY A 84 9.14 1.35 -4.16
CA GLY A 84 9.89 1.81 -5.34
C GLY A 84 9.93 3.33 -5.38
N THR A 85 11.07 3.95 -5.12
CA THR A 85 11.28 5.37 -4.80
C THR A 85 10.43 6.33 -5.64
N THR A 86 10.43 6.17 -6.97
CA THR A 86 9.75 7.06 -7.92
C THR A 86 8.22 6.94 -7.85
N ASN A 87 7.67 5.77 -7.52
CA ASN A 87 6.23 5.55 -7.45
C ASN A 87 5.52 6.44 -6.39
N PRO A 88 5.81 6.35 -5.09
CA PRO A 88 5.21 7.22 -4.08
C PRO A 88 5.61 8.69 -4.26
N ASP A 89 6.76 9.00 -4.87
CA ASP A 89 7.13 10.39 -5.19
C ASP A 89 6.23 11.01 -6.26
N HIS A 90 5.84 10.24 -7.29
CA HIS A 90 4.83 10.66 -8.25
C HIS A 90 3.43 10.73 -7.61
N LEU A 91 3.04 9.72 -6.82
CA LEU A 91 1.72 9.68 -6.18
C LEU A 91 1.49 10.87 -5.23
N ARG A 92 2.50 11.28 -4.47
CA ARG A 92 2.36 12.41 -3.53
C ARG A 92 2.23 13.78 -4.21
N MET A 93 2.54 13.87 -5.50
CA MET A 93 2.35 15.08 -6.29
C MET A 93 0.94 15.18 -6.89
N ASP A 94 0.12 14.12 -6.79
CA ASP A 94 -1.23 14.07 -7.34
C ASP A 94 -2.29 14.21 -6.24
N GLU A 95 -3.12 15.26 -6.32
CA GLU A 95 -4.13 15.54 -5.31
C GLU A 95 -5.20 14.44 -5.19
N SER A 96 -5.51 13.73 -6.28
CA SER A 96 -6.51 12.66 -6.27
C SER A 96 -5.97 11.42 -5.56
N ALA A 97 -4.71 11.06 -5.80
CA ALA A 97 -4.02 9.99 -5.08
C ALA A 97 -3.89 10.30 -3.58
N VAL A 98 -3.43 11.50 -3.24
CA VAL A 98 -3.31 11.94 -1.84
C VAL A 98 -4.68 11.94 -1.14
N GLY A 99 -5.72 12.44 -1.82
CA GLY A 99 -7.10 12.43 -1.32
C GLY A 99 -7.63 11.01 -1.11
N PHE A 100 -7.44 10.12 -2.08
CA PHE A 100 -7.87 8.73 -2.00
C PHE A 100 -7.23 8.00 -0.82
N VAL A 101 -5.91 8.17 -0.61
CA VAL A 101 -5.17 7.60 0.53
C VAL A 101 -5.68 8.15 1.86
N ARG A 102 -5.86 9.47 1.96
CA ARG A 102 -6.39 10.14 3.15
C ARG A 102 -7.75 9.58 3.54
N ASP A 103 -8.67 9.51 2.57
CA ASP A 103 -10.03 9.04 2.79
C ASP A 103 -10.06 7.54 3.12
N PHE A 104 -9.14 6.74 2.57
CA PHE A 104 -9.00 5.33 2.91
C PHE A 104 -8.65 5.13 4.39
N VAL A 105 -7.59 5.80 4.86
CA VAL A 105 -7.15 5.71 6.26
C VAL A 105 -8.24 6.22 7.20
N ASN A 106 -8.85 7.38 6.90
CA ASN A 106 -9.90 7.96 7.72
C ASN A 106 -11.20 7.14 7.74
N SER A 107 -11.43 6.26 6.74
CA SER A 107 -12.57 5.36 6.73
C SER A 107 -12.44 4.17 7.71
N GLY A 108 -11.26 4.01 8.31
CA GLY A 108 -10.92 2.89 9.18
C GLY A 108 -10.72 1.57 8.46
N ARG A 109 -10.71 1.55 7.12
CA ARG A 109 -10.37 0.36 6.35
C ARG A 109 -8.87 0.06 6.47
N PRO A 110 -8.47 -1.22 6.40
CA PRO A 110 -7.10 -1.60 6.59
C PRO A 110 -6.26 -1.21 5.36
N VAL A 111 -5.03 -0.77 5.64
CA VAL A 111 -4.05 -0.30 4.66
C VAL A 111 -2.74 -1.02 4.90
N GLY A 112 -2.22 -1.71 3.88
CA GLY A 112 -0.85 -2.21 3.85
C GLY A 112 0.06 -1.23 3.11
N VAL A 113 1.19 -0.86 3.71
CA VAL A 113 2.17 0.04 3.09
C VAL A 113 3.58 -0.51 3.30
N ILE A 114 4.45 -0.40 2.29
CA ILE A 114 5.81 -0.95 2.40
C ILE A 114 6.85 -0.01 1.80
N CYS A 115 8.06 -0.05 2.37
CA CYS A 115 9.24 0.59 1.82
C CYS A 115 9.09 2.12 1.71
N HIS A 116 9.07 2.67 0.49
CA HIS A 116 8.87 4.09 0.23
C HIS A 116 7.39 4.51 0.20
N GLY A 117 6.46 3.55 0.14
CA GLY A 117 5.02 3.78 0.16
C GLY A 117 4.54 4.78 1.24
N PRO A 118 5.10 4.81 2.47
CA PRO A 118 4.66 5.74 3.51
C PRO A 118 4.81 7.23 3.18
N TRP A 119 5.57 7.62 2.15
CA TRP A 119 5.57 9.02 1.68
C TRP A 119 4.17 9.52 1.30
N THR A 120 3.34 8.66 0.70
CA THR A 120 1.95 9.04 0.38
C THR A 120 1.09 9.24 1.63
N LEU A 121 1.35 8.50 2.71
CA LEU A 121 0.68 8.69 4.00
C LEU A 121 1.12 9.99 4.69
N VAL A 122 2.40 10.34 4.56
CA VAL A 122 2.95 11.61 5.05
C VAL A 122 2.25 12.78 4.33
N GLU A 123 2.16 12.74 3.00
CA GLU A 123 1.49 13.79 2.21
C GLU A 123 -0.02 13.88 2.51
N ALA A 124 -0.65 12.74 2.80
CA ALA A 124 -2.05 12.70 3.20
C ALA A 124 -2.31 13.27 4.62
N ASP A 125 -1.26 13.57 5.40
CA ASP A 125 -1.29 13.99 6.82
C ASP A 125 -2.03 12.98 7.74
N VAL A 126 -1.85 11.68 7.46
CA VAL A 126 -2.53 10.59 8.21
C VAL A 126 -1.60 9.78 9.12
N VAL A 127 -0.35 10.19 9.26
CA VAL A 127 0.65 9.50 10.13
C VAL A 127 0.73 10.08 11.55
N ARG A 128 0.09 11.21 11.82
CA ARG A 128 0.20 11.91 13.11
C ARG A 128 -0.26 11.04 14.27
N GLY A 129 0.61 10.84 15.26
CA GLY A 129 0.35 10.00 16.43
C GLY A 129 0.36 8.49 16.16
N ARG A 130 0.52 8.07 14.91
CA ARG A 130 0.56 6.65 14.53
C ARG A 130 1.96 6.08 14.69
N THR A 131 2.05 4.79 14.98
CA THR A 131 3.31 4.02 15.01
C THR A 131 3.44 3.21 13.74
N LEU A 132 4.56 3.37 13.03
CA LEU A 132 4.80 2.71 11.76
C LEU A 132 6.30 2.50 11.49
N THR A 133 6.61 1.67 10.50
CA THR A 133 7.97 1.49 9.97
C THR A 133 8.00 1.91 8.50
N SER A 134 9.18 2.01 7.91
CA SER A 134 9.37 2.36 6.50
C SER A 134 10.77 2.02 6.04
N TYR A 135 11.03 2.20 4.74
CA TYR A 135 12.38 2.29 4.23
C TYR A 135 13.16 3.39 4.98
N PRO A 136 14.47 3.20 5.27
CA PRO A 136 15.23 4.11 6.14
C PRO A 136 15.21 5.59 5.74
N SER A 137 15.21 5.89 4.44
CA SER A 137 15.23 7.28 3.92
C SER A 137 13.98 8.08 4.29
N VAL A 138 12.82 7.40 4.42
CA VAL A 138 11.50 8.02 4.65
C VAL A 138 11.25 8.34 6.13
N ARG A 139 12.03 7.73 7.04
CA ARG A 139 11.79 7.80 8.49
C ARG A 139 11.81 9.23 9.03
N THR A 140 12.61 10.12 8.46
CA THR A 140 12.67 11.52 8.88
C THR A 140 11.40 12.29 8.51
N ASP A 141 10.85 12.04 7.32
CA ASP A 141 9.60 12.66 6.88
C ASP A 141 8.43 12.25 7.79
N ILE A 142 8.37 10.97 8.14
CA ILE A 142 7.38 10.45 9.10
C ILE A 142 7.47 11.16 10.45
N ARG A 143 8.68 11.28 11.02
CA ARG A 143 8.87 11.98 12.31
C ARG A 143 8.46 13.44 12.22
N ASN A 144 8.82 14.13 11.13
CA ASN A 144 8.48 15.52 10.92
C ASN A 144 6.96 15.73 10.79
N ALA A 145 6.24 14.76 10.21
CA ALA A 145 4.78 14.75 10.15
C ALA A 145 4.10 14.36 11.48
N GLY A 146 4.88 13.97 12.50
CA GLY A 146 4.38 13.62 13.83
C GLY A 146 4.04 12.14 14.01
N GLY A 147 4.53 11.26 13.15
CA GLY A 147 4.46 9.80 13.33
C GLY A 147 5.60 9.25 14.17
N ASN A 148 5.33 8.15 14.86
CA ASN A 148 6.28 7.40 15.68
C ASN A 148 6.91 6.31 14.82
N VAL A 149 8.09 6.58 14.25
CA VAL A 149 8.79 5.60 13.40
C VAL A 149 9.64 4.63 14.22
N VAL A 150 9.48 3.33 13.99
CA VAL A 150 10.27 2.25 14.62
C VAL A 150 10.99 1.40 13.56
N ASP A 151 12.00 0.64 13.96
CA ASP A 151 12.76 -0.25 13.07
C ASP A 151 12.39 -1.71 13.30
N GLU A 152 11.19 -2.06 12.86
CA GLU A 152 10.62 -3.41 12.97
C GLU A 152 10.23 -3.93 11.58
N GLU A 153 10.23 -5.25 11.43
CA GLU A 153 9.91 -5.95 10.17
C GLU A 153 8.48 -5.67 9.71
N VAL A 154 7.53 -5.73 10.64
CA VAL A 154 6.12 -5.40 10.43
C VAL A 154 5.62 -4.65 11.64
N VAL A 155 4.93 -3.55 11.42
CA VAL A 155 4.23 -2.78 12.45
C VAL A 155 2.76 -2.66 12.08
N VAL A 156 1.88 -2.85 13.05
CA VAL A 156 0.43 -2.67 12.88
C VAL A 156 -0.06 -1.62 13.87
N ASP A 157 -0.80 -0.64 13.35
CA ASP A 157 -1.45 0.39 14.16
C ASP A 157 -2.84 0.73 13.61
N ASN A 158 -3.89 0.21 14.28
CA ASN A 158 -5.30 0.46 13.94
C ASN A 158 -5.61 0.21 12.45
N GLY A 159 -5.27 -0.97 11.95
CA GLY A 159 -5.48 -1.38 10.56
C GLY A 159 -4.42 -0.87 9.58
N LEU A 160 -3.46 -0.06 10.01
CA LEU A 160 -2.30 0.34 9.19
C LEU A 160 -1.15 -0.64 9.40
N VAL A 161 -0.90 -1.50 8.40
CA VAL A 161 0.24 -2.43 8.36
C VAL A 161 1.39 -1.77 7.60
N SER A 162 2.57 -1.71 8.20
CA SER A 162 3.76 -1.13 7.56
C SER A 162 4.98 -2.05 7.64
N SER A 163 5.82 -2.06 6.59
CA SER A 163 7.08 -2.83 6.51
C SER A 163 8.19 -2.06 5.79
N ARG A 164 9.46 -2.48 5.94
CA ARG A 164 10.60 -1.63 5.58
C ARG A 164 11.11 -1.80 4.16
N ASN A 165 11.12 -3.02 3.63
CA ASN A 165 11.79 -3.36 2.36
C ASN A 165 11.39 -4.77 1.90
N PRO A 166 11.81 -5.23 0.70
CA PRO A 166 11.45 -6.55 0.18
C PRO A 166 11.81 -7.73 1.10
N GLY A 167 12.83 -7.61 1.95
CA GLY A 167 13.19 -8.64 2.93
C GLY A 167 12.11 -8.93 3.97
N ASP A 168 11.19 -7.98 4.18
CA ASP A 168 10.09 -8.10 5.14
C ASP A 168 8.79 -8.63 4.47
N LEU A 169 8.79 -8.89 3.14
CA LEU A 169 7.59 -9.29 2.39
C LEU A 169 6.87 -10.52 2.94
N PRO A 170 7.54 -11.61 3.38
CA PRO A 170 6.84 -12.75 3.96
C PRO A 170 5.97 -12.37 5.16
N ALA A 171 6.51 -11.54 6.06
CA ALA A 171 5.79 -11.08 7.24
C ALA A 171 4.72 -10.03 6.89
N PHE A 172 5.03 -9.11 5.98
CA PHE A 172 4.09 -8.11 5.47
C PHE A 172 2.87 -8.77 4.81
N CYS A 173 3.10 -9.68 3.86
CA CYS A 173 2.06 -10.40 3.13
C CYS A 173 1.17 -11.23 4.06
N ALA A 174 1.75 -11.92 5.05
CA ALA A 174 0.98 -12.64 6.05
C ALA A 174 0.08 -11.69 6.86
N LYS A 175 0.62 -10.53 7.27
CA LYS A 175 -0.11 -9.58 8.10
C LYS A 175 -1.21 -8.83 7.35
N ILE A 176 -0.99 -8.41 6.10
CA ILE A 176 -2.06 -7.78 5.32
C ILE A 176 -3.22 -8.76 5.06
N VAL A 177 -2.94 -10.06 4.85
CA VAL A 177 -4.01 -11.06 4.67
C VAL A 177 -4.86 -11.22 5.93
N GLU A 178 -4.22 -11.19 7.11
CA GLU A 178 -4.90 -11.21 8.41
C GLU A 178 -5.77 -9.97 8.61
N GLU A 179 -5.17 -8.77 8.55
CA GLU A 179 -5.85 -7.50 8.83
C GLU A 179 -6.96 -7.21 7.82
N PHE A 180 -6.77 -7.56 6.55
CA PHE A 180 -7.79 -7.38 5.53
C PHE A 180 -9.01 -8.28 5.77
N ALA A 181 -8.84 -9.42 6.45
CA ALA A 181 -9.96 -10.26 6.86
C ALA A 181 -10.73 -9.64 8.04
N GLU A 182 -10.07 -8.94 8.96
CA GLU A 182 -10.70 -8.25 10.08
C GLU A 182 -11.59 -7.08 9.64
N GLY A 183 -11.15 -6.32 8.63
CA GLY A 183 -11.94 -5.24 8.04
C GLY A 183 -11.74 -3.90 8.75
N ARG A 184 -12.82 -3.23 9.17
CA ARG A 184 -12.71 -1.86 9.68
C ARG A 184 -12.20 -1.81 11.13
N HIS A 185 -11.28 -0.89 11.39
CA HIS A 185 -10.70 -0.61 12.70
C HIS A 185 -11.17 0.74 13.25
N PRO A 186 -11.27 0.90 14.59
CA PRO A 186 -11.49 2.20 15.21
C PRO A 186 -10.41 3.21 14.80
N GLN A 187 -10.81 4.48 14.61
CA GLN A 187 -9.89 5.61 14.38
C GLN A 187 -9.76 6.46 15.64
#